data_AF-A0A919W4D8-F1
#
_entry.id   AF-A0A919W4D8-F1
#
_cell.length_a   1.000
_cell.length_b   1.000
_cell.length_c   1.000
_cell.angle_alpha   90.00
_cell.angle_beta   90.00
_cell.angle_gamma   90.00
#
_symmetry.space_group_name_H-M   'P 1'
#
loop_
_entity.id
_entity.type
_entity.pdbx_description
1 polymer ?
#
loop_
_entity_poly.entity_id
_entity_poly.type
_entity_poly.pdbx_seq_one_letter_code
_entity_poly.pdbx_strand_id
1 'polypeptide(L)'
;MTPVDAPTARPPREWEARTFALIAAIAAATLLGILLLVTDLALRSYLVAEGADGLSPLVAWMVEHWEAISVLFLLLGFGYLAGFYWWRSSTRAMLRSAGDETGKSVVHWTVAAFYLALTGSFTLALAGESTDDPVELLQWDAVRMGLRLVGLAFLLTAVWQIRDQVRTQVAGSGIILRPARRRLEPLNLAASAPALAAVARADLPSADDDFWLGVAALGDGVAVLETTDAVARRWLLVDGDLDAVRSALPAGAVVTVFPQPPAATETEGFTPPPAEEYYGLLEDDGALWYQTVRPNRVEAFLARARRARRWALYPTESPDALVAEVR
;
A
#
# COMPACT_ATOMS: atom_id res chain seq x y z
N MET A 1 17.15 27.28 17.79
CA MET A 1 17.07 26.20 16.79
C MET A 1 15.99 25.25 17.23
N THR A 2 14.81 25.30 16.59
CA THR A 2 13.80 24.25 16.74
C THR A 2 14.32 23.02 15.99
N PRO A 3 14.31 21.83 16.60
CA PRO A 3 14.63 20.60 15.87
C PRO A 3 13.66 20.49 14.69
N VAL A 4 14.20 20.28 13.50
CA VAL A 4 13.40 19.93 12.33
C VAL A 4 12.94 18.50 12.58
N ASP A 5 11.67 18.32 12.93
CA ASP A 5 11.09 17.00 13.17
C ASP A 5 11.29 16.14 11.92
N ALA A 6 11.98 15.01 12.08
CA ALA A 6 12.17 14.06 11.00
C ALA A 6 10.78 13.62 10.48
N PRO A 7 10.58 13.52 9.16
CA PRO A 7 9.30 13.12 8.60
C PRO A 7 8.90 11.75 9.16
N THR A 8 7.77 11.71 9.88
CA THR A 8 7.26 10.47 10.47
C THR A 8 6.88 9.52 9.36
N ALA A 9 7.42 8.29 9.36
CA ALA A 9 7.08 7.27 8.37
C ALA A 9 5.56 7.01 8.40
N ARG A 10 4.93 7.03 7.22
CA ARG A 10 3.48 6.83 7.05
C ARG A 10 3.21 5.69 6.06
N PRO A 11 2.10 4.95 6.22
CA PRO A 11 1.68 3.99 5.22
C PRO A 11 1.44 4.65 3.85
N PRO A 12 1.59 3.92 2.74
CA PRO A 12 1.30 4.44 1.41
C PRO A 12 -0.16 4.92 1.30
N ARG A 13 -0.40 6.08 0.69
CA ARG A 13 -1.77 6.62 0.48
C ARG A 13 -2.69 5.63 -0.25
N GLU A 14 -2.15 4.84 -1.17
CA GLU A 14 -2.91 3.79 -1.87
C GLU A 14 -3.43 2.72 -0.91
N TRP A 15 -2.63 2.32 0.09
CA TRP A 15 -3.06 1.35 1.09
C TRP A 15 -4.17 1.94 1.97
N GLU A 16 -4.07 3.22 2.34
CA GLU A 16 -5.13 3.90 3.09
C GLU A 16 -6.44 3.95 2.29
N ALA A 17 -6.37 4.34 1.02
CA ALA A 17 -7.55 4.39 0.14
C ALA A 17 -8.22 3.01 0.01
N ARG A 18 -7.44 1.93 -0.17
CA ARG A 18 -7.97 0.55 -0.21
C ARG A 18 -8.61 0.14 1.11
N THR A 19 -8.03 0.55 2.23
CA THR A 19 -8.58 0.29 3.58
C THR A 19 -9.92 0.99 3.77
N PHE A 20 -10.02 2.27 3.38
CA PHE A 20 -11.28 3.01 3.44
C PHE A 20 -12.34 2.45 2.49
N ALA A 21 -11.96 2.04 1.28
CA ALA A 21 -12.86 1.39 0.34
C ALA A 21 -13.43 0.08 0.92
N LEU A 22 -12.59 -0.73 1.59
CA LEU A 22 -13.04 -1.94 2.29
C LEU A 22 -13.99 -1.62 3.45
N ILE A 23 -13.68 -0.62 4.28
CA ILE A 23 -14.56 -0.16 5.37
C ILE A 23 -15.92 0.29 4.81
N ALA A 24 -15.92 1.06 3.73
CA ALA A 24 -17.15 1.52 3.08
C ALA A 24 -17.98 0.35 2.52
N ALA A 25 -17.35 -0.64 1.90
CA ALA A 25 -18.02 -1.85 1.42
C ALA A 25 -18.65 -2.66 2.57
N ILE A 26 -17.94 -2.81 3.69
CA ILE A 26 -18.45 -3.47 4.90
C ILE A 26 -19.62 -2.68 5.50
N ALA A 27 -19.53 -1.34 5.55
CA ALA A 27 -20.59 -0.49 6.04
C ALA A 27 -21.85 -0.57 5.17
N ALA A 28 -21.69 -0.55 3.84
CA ALA A 28 -22.79 -0.72 2.90
C ALA A 28 -23.47 -2.09 3.05
N ALA A 29 -22.68 -3.16 3.17
CA ALA A 29 -23.20 -4.51 3.44
C ALA A 29 -23.94 -4.58 4.77
N THR A 30 -23.41 -3.94 5.82
CA THR A 30 -24.06 -3.87 7.15
C THR A 30 -25.41 -3.15 7.07
N LEU A 31 -25.47 -1.98 6.41
CA LEU A 31 -26.72 -1.22 6.26
C LEU A 31 -27.77 -2.02 5.50
N LEU A 32 -27.37 -2.68 4.41
CA LEU A 32 -28.27 -3.53 3.64
C LEU A 32 -28.75 -4.75 4.47
N GLY A 33 -27.86 -5.35 5.26
CA GLY A 33 -28.22 -6.45 6.16
C GLY A 33 -29.19 -6.03 7.27
N ILE A 34 -29.03 -4.83 7.83
CA ILE A 34 -29.99 -4.26 8.79
C ILE A 34 -31.35 -4.06 8.13
N LEU A 35 -31.39 -3.52 6.90
CA LEU A 35 -32.63 -3.30 6.17
C LEU A 35 -33.36 -4.62 5.88
N LEU A 36 -32.64 -5.66 5.49
CA LEU A 36 -33.18 -7.01 5.29
C LEU A 36 -33.72 -7.60 6.61
N LEU A 37 -32.94 -7.53 7.70
CA LEU A 37 -33.39 -8.01 9.01
C LEU A 37 -34.67 -7.31 9.48
N VAL A 38 -34.75 -5.99 9.33
CA VAL A 38 -35.95 -5.22 9.70
C VAL A 38 -37.13 -5.62 8.83
N THR A 39 -36.91 -5.89 7.55
CA THR A 39 -37.94 -6.36 6.61
C THR A 39 -38.47 -7.73 7.05
N ASP A 40 -37.59 -8.69 7.38
CA ASP A 40 -37.97 -10.03 7.84
C ASP A 40 -38.80 -9.95 9.14
N LEU A 41 -38.36 -9.12 10.10
CA LEU A 41 -39.07 -8.91 11.36
C LEU A 41 -40.45 -8.24 11.15
N ALA A 42 -40.54 -7.28 10.23
CA ALA A 42 -41.79 -6.61 9.89
C ALA A 42 -42.78 -7.58 9.21
N LEU A 43 -42.31 -8.39 8.26
CA LEU A 43 -43.10 -9.42 7.60
C LEU A 43 -43.60 -10.46 8.60
N ARG A 44 -42.72 -10.89 9.53
CA ARG A 44 -43.10 -11.82 10.58
C ARG A 44 -44.19 -11.24 11.46
N SER A 45 -44.04 -9.99 11.90
CA SER A 45 -45.04 -9.29 12.70
C SER A 45 -46.38 -9.20 11.95
N TYR A 46 -46.34 -8.88 10.65
CA TYR A 46 -47.52 -8.81 9.81
C TYR A 46 -48.25 -10.16 9.69
N LEU A 47 -47.51 -11.26 9.48
CA LEU A 47 -48.10 -12.60 9.40
C LEU A 47 -48.70 -13.05 10.74
N VAL A 48 -48.02 -12.79 11.86
CA VAL A 48 -48.51 -13.12 13.20
C VAL A 48 -49.76 -12.32 13.56
N ALA A 49 -49.86 -11.07 13.08
CA ALA A 49 -51.03 -10.21 13.29
C ALA A 49 -52.16 -10.45 12.27
N GLU A 50 -52.07 -11.49 11.43
CA GLU A 50 -53.03 -11.77 10.36
C GLU A 50 -53.30 -10.58 9.42
N GLY A 51 -52.30 -9.70 9.28
CA GLY A 51 -52.35 -8.50 8.43
C GLY A 51 -53.11 -7.30 9.00
N ALA A 52 -53.49 -7.31 10.28
CA ALA A 52 -54.29 -6.25 10.90
C ALA A 52 -53.66 -4.84 10.79
N ASP A 53 -52.33 -4.73 10.88
CA ASP A 53 -51.62 -3.44 10.91
C ASP A 53 -51.16 -2.95 9.53
N GLY A 54 -51.32 -3.76 8.48
CA GLY A 54 -50.78 -3.49 7.15
C GLY A 54 -49.24 -3.50 7.10
N LEU A 55 -48.67 -3.28 5.91
CA LEU A 55 -47.22 -3.16 5.71
C LEU A 55 -46.82 -1.72 5.47
N SER A 56 -45.69 -1.30 6.06
CA SER A 56 -45.06 -0.02 5.72
C SER A 56 -44.73 0.02 4.22
N PRO A 57 -44.90 1.16 3.52
CA PRO A 57 -44.55 1.30 2.11
C PRO A 57 -43.11 0.92 1.80
N LEU A 58 -42.18 1.16 2.72
CA LEU A 58 -40.78 0.77 2.57
C LEU A 58 -40.62 -0.76 2.56
N VAL A 59 -41.32 -1.47 3.45
CA VAL A 59 -41.29 -2.94 3.54
C VAL A 59 -41.95 -3.54 2.30
N ALA A 60 -43.07 -2.98 1.85
CA ALA A 60 -43.73 -3.41 0.62
C ALA A 60 -42.81 -3.27 -0.61
N TRP A 61 -42.11 -2.13 -0.75
CA TRP A 61 -41.14 -1.92 -1.82
C TRP A 61 -39.97 -2.91 -1.76
N MET A 62 -39.46 -3.21 -0.56
CA MET A 62 -38.39 -4.20 -0.35
C MET A 62 -38.81 -5.61 -0.79
N VAL A 63 -40.04 -6.01 -0.47
CA VAL A 63 -40.62 -7.31 -0.88
C VAL A 63 -40.76 -7.39 -2.40
N GLU A 64 -41.25 -6.32 -3.03
CA GLU A 64 -41.39 -6.24 -4.49
C GLU A 64 -40.04 -6.40 -5.21
N HIS A 65 -38.95 -5.91 -4.60
CA HIS A 65 -37.61 -5.94 -5.18
C HIS A 65 -36.69 -6.99 -4.52
N TRP A 66 -37.26 -7.97 -3.82
CA TRP A 66 -36.51 -8.92 -2.98
C TRP A 66 -35.37 -9.62 -3.72
N GLU A 67 -35.61 -10.07 -4.95
CA GLU A 67 -34.61 -10.76 -5.76
C GLU A 67 -33.39 -9.87 -6.05
N ALA A 68 -33.64 -8.63 -6.51
CA ALA A 68 -32.57 -7.68 -6.83
C ALA A 68 -31.76 -7.30 -5.59
N ILE A 69 -32.44 -7.09 -4.46
CA ILE A 69 -31.81 -6.76 -3.17
C ILE A 69 -30.98 -7.95 -2.67
N SER A 70 -31.50 -9.17 -2.80
CA SER A 70 -30.80 -10.40 -2.43
C SER A 70 -29.54 -10.62 -3.27
N VAL A 71 -29.62 -10.41 -4.58
CA VAL A 71 -28.46 -10.45 -5.49
C VAL A 71 -27.43 -9.39 -5.10
N LEU A 72 -27.86 -8.15 -4.84
CA LEU A 72 -26.97 -7.08 -4.39
C LEU A 72 -26.28 -7.42 -3.07
N PHE A 73 -27.02 -7.95 -2.10
CA PHE A 73 -26.48 -8.36 -0.80
C PHE A 73 -25.47 -9.49 -0.95
N LEU A 74 -25.74 -10.46 -1.84
CA LEU A 74 -24.82 -11.54 -2.16
C LEU A 74 -23.54 -11.04 -2.84
N LEU A 75 -23.66 -10.13 -3.82
CA LEU A 75 -22.52 -9.50 -4.49
C LEU A 75 -21.66 -8.70 -3.50
N LEU A 76 -22.28 -7.93 -2.60
CA LEU A 76 -21.58 -7.24 -1.51
C LEU A 76 -20.90 -8.25 -0.58
N GLY A 77 -21.59 -9.35 -0.27
CA GLY A 77 -21.08 -10.53 0.44
C GLY A 77 -19.72 -11.01 -0.08
N PHE A 78 -19.70 -11.40 -1.35
CA PHE A 78 -18.48 -11.84 -2.02
C PHE A 78 -17.45 -10.72 -2.14
N GLY A 79 -17.91 -9.49 -2.42
CA GLY A 79 -17.06 -8.32 -2.58
C GLY A 79 -16.25 -7.99 -1.33
N TYR A 80 -16.87 -7.90 -0.15
CA TYR A 80 -16.13 -7.61 1.07
C TYR A 80 -15.26 -8.79 1.52
N LEU A 81 -15.66 -10.04 1.24
CA LEU A 81 -14.85 -11.23 1.57
C LEU A 81 -13.56 -11.27 0.74
N ALA A 82 -13.70 -11.18 -0.59
CA ALA A 82 -12.57 -11.13 -1.51
C ALA A 82 -11.70 -9.89 -1.25
N GLY A 83 -12.34 -8.74 -1.04
CA GLY A 83 -11.70 -7.48 -0.69
C GLY A 83 -10.89 -7.58 0.59
N PHE A 84 -11.43 -8.17 1.66
CA PHE A 84 -10.73 -8.38 2.92
C PHE A 84 -9.54 -9.34 2.77
N TYR A 85 -9.71 -10.48 2.09
CA TYR A 85 -8.63 -11.43 1.88
C TYR A 85 -7.49 -10.81 1.08
N TRP A 86 -7.83 -10.15 -0.04
CA TRP A 86 -6.87 -9.44 -0.88
C TRP A 86 -6.17 -8.32 -0.11
N TRP A 87 -6.92 -7.44 0.55
CA TRP A 87 -6.37 -6.34 1.36
C TRP A 87 -5.42 -6.86 2.45
N ARG A 88 -5.80 -7.92 3.17
CA ARG A 88 -4.97 -8.53 4.22
C ARG A 88 -3.69 -9.14 3.65
N SER A 89 -3.77 -9.82 2.50
CA SER A 89 -2.60 -10.36 1.81
C SER A 89 -1.65 -9.25 1.33
N SER A 90 -2.19 -8.17 0.75
CA SER A 90 -1.44 -7.00 0.31
C SER A 90 -0.78 -6.27 1.49
N THR A 91 -1.48 -6.18 2.63
CA THR A 91 -0.95 -5.56 3.85
C THR A 91 0.22 -6.36 4.40
N ARG A 92 0.11 -7.70 4.43
CA ARG A 92 1.25 -8.57 4.82
C ARG A 92 2.44 -8.39 3.89
N ALA A 93 2.23 -8.40 2.58
CA ALA A 93 3.30 -8.22 1.61
C ALA A 93 4.01 -6.87 1.79
N MET A 94 3.25 -5.82 2.05
CA MET A 94 3.76 -4.49 2.37
C MET A 94 4.58 -4.49 3.66
N LEU A 95 4.06 -5.07 4.75
CA LEU A 95 4.75 -5.08 6.04
C LEU A 95 6.03 -5.94 6.04
N ARG A 96 6.10 -7.01 5.25
CA ARG A 96 7.33 -7.78 5.06
C ARG A 96 8.48 -6.91 4.51
N SER A 97 8.18 -5.97 3.62
CA SER A 97 9.18 -5.01 3.12
C SER A 97 9.64 -4.00 4.18
N ALA A 98 8.92 -3.91 5.30
CA ALA A 98 9.24 -3.08 6.47
C ALA A 98 10.00 -3.86 7.58
N GLY A 99 10.38 -5.12 7.34
CA GLY A 99 11.01 -5.98 8.34
C GLY A 99 10.04 -6.74 9.26
N ASP A 100 8.72 -6.69 9.02
CA ASP A 100 7.77 -7.53 9.77
C ASP A 100 7.63 -8.92 9.15
N GLU A 101 8.55 -9.80 9.52
CA GLU A 101 8.52 -11.20 9.08
C GLU A 101 7.44 -12.03 9.79
N THR A 102 7.06 -11.63 11.01
CA THR A 102 6.12 -12.40 11.85
C THR A 102 4.67 -12.19 11.45
N GLY A 103 4.35 -11.07 10.79
CA GLY A 103 3.00 -10.72 10.37
C GLY A 103 2.02 -10.56 11.53
N LYS A 104 2.52 -10.33 12.76
CA LYS A 104 1.69 -10.20 13.97
C LYS A 104 0.73 -9.02 13.88
N SER A 105 1.12 -7.95 13.17
CA SER A 105 0.34 -6.71 13.04
C SER A 105 -0.91 -6.83 12.17
N VAL A 106 -1.14 -7.97 11.53
CA VAL A 106 -2.38 -8.26 10.79
C VAL A 106 -3.19 -9.39 11.40
N VAL A 107 -2.86 -9.76 12.64
CA VAL A 107 -3.56 -10.79 13.42
C VAL A 107 -4.33 -10.11 14.54
N HIS A 108 -5.65 -10.26 14.51
CA HIS A 108 -6.53 -9.80 15.56
C HIS A 108 -7.61 -10.86 15.81
N TRP A 109 -7.98 -11.10 17.07
CA TRP A 109 -8.91 -12.16 17.46
C TRP A 109 -10.30 -12.00 16.82
N THR A 110 -10.71 -10.76 16.55
CA THR A 110 -12.00 -10.47 15.89
C THR A 110 -12.08 -11.04 14.47
N VAL A 111 -10.94 -11.33 13.82
CA VAL A 111 -10.95 -12.04 12.53
C VAL A 111 -11.43 -13.48 12.70
N ALA A 112 -11.02 -14.16 13.78
CA ALA A 112 -11.52 -15.50 14.08
C ALA A 112 -13.00 -15.47 14.47
N ALA A 113 -13.41 -14.49 15.28
CA ALA A 113 -14.81 -14.28 15.65
C ALA A 113 -15.69 -14.00 14.41
N PHE A 114 -15.21 -13.21 13.46
CA PHE A 114 -15.87 -13.00 12.17
C PHE A 114 -16.07 -14.31 11.40
N TYR A 115 -15.03 -15.14 11.27
CA TYR A 115 -15.16 -16.42 10.58
C TYR A 115 -16.10 -17.39 11.29
N LEU A 116 -16.10 -17.40 12.62
CA LEU A 116 -17.04 -18.22 13.40
C LEU A 116 -18.49 -17.76 13.18
N ALA A 117 -18.76 -16.46 13.23
CA ALA A 117 -20.09 -15.90 12.96
C ALA A 117 -20.54 -16.19 11.50
N LEU A 118 -19.63 -16.02 10.54
CA LEU A 118 -19.91 -16.30 9.13
C LEU A 118 -20.24 -17.78 8.92
N THR A 119 -19.40 -18.70 9.40
CA THR A 119 -19.63 -20.14 9.31
C THR A 119 -20.92 -20.54 10.02
N GLY A 120 -21.15 -20.03 11.23
CA GLY A 120 -22.40 -20.28 11.97
C GLY A 120 -23.63 -19.83 11.17
N SER A 121 -23.56 -18.71 10.45
CA SER A 121 -24.67 -18.25 9.60
C SER A 121 -24.95 -19.19 8.42
N PHE A 122 -23.95 -19.92 7.93
CA PHE A 122 -24.14 -20.95 6.91
C PHE A 122 -24.70 -22.24 7.52
N THR A 123 -24.20 -22.66 8.68
CA THR A 123 -24.72 -23.83 9.38
C THR A 123 -26.20 -23.67 9.74
N LEU A 124 -26.61 -22.49 10.19
CA LEU A 124 -28.01 -22.18 10.47
C LEU A 124 -28.88 -22.22 9.22
N ALA A 125 -28.35 -21.79 8.07
CA ALA A 125 -29.07 -21.87 6.80
C ALA A 125 -29.43 -23.31 6.42
N LEU A 126 -28.49 -24.24 6.64
CA LEU A 126 -28.70 -25.66 6.36
C LEU A 126 -29.63 -26.33 7.36
N ALA A 127 -29.70 -25.82 8.60
CA ALA A 127 -30.58 -26.36 9.64
C ALA A 127 -32.04 -25.93 9.50
N GLY A 128 -32.29 -24.75 8.92
CA GLY A 128 -33.64 -24.16 8.80
C GLY A 128 -34.51 -24.72 7.68
N GLU A 129 -33.99 -25.58 6.79
CA GLU A 129 -34.74 -26.11 5.62
C GLU A 129 -35.85 -27.12 5.97
N SER A 130 -36.04 -27.47 7.25
CA SER A 130 -36.96 -28.55 7.65
C SER A 130 -38.39 -28.12 8.00
N THR A 131 -38.73 -26.82 7.92
CA THR A 131 -40.06 -26.31 8.32
C THR A 131 -40.80 -25.67 7.14
N ASP A 132 -42.10 -25.95 7.05
CA ASP A 132 -43.02 -25.34 6.07
C ASP A 132 -43.75 -24.09 6.64
N ASP A 133 -43.55 -23.77 7.92
CA ASP A 133 -44.19 -22.61 8.56
C ASP A 133 -43.48 -21.30 8.16
N PRO A 134 -44.14 -20.37 7.43
CA PRO A 134 -43.52 -19.12 7.02
C PRO A 134 -43.08 -18.23 8.20
N VAL A 135 -43.75 -18.31 9.36
CA VAL A 135 -43.35 -17.55 10.55
C VAL A 135 -42.04 -18.09 11.13
N GLU A 136 -41.88 -19.41 11.14
CA GLU A 136 -40.67 -20.07 11.58
C GLU A 136 -39.50 -19.83 10.62
N LEU A 137 -39.75 -19.88 9.30
CA LEU A 137 -38.75 -19.54 8.28
C LEU A 137 -38.21 -18.11 8.46
N LEU A 138 -39.10 -17.11 8.63
CA LEU A 138 -38.70 -15.72 8.88
C LEU A 138 -37.93 -15.57 10.20
N GLN A 139 -38.23 -16.37 11.21
CA GLN A 139 -37.45 -16.38 12.45
C GLN A 139 -36.04 -16.92 12.22
N TRP A 140 -35.88 -18.01 11.47
CA TRP A 140 -34.57 -18.55 11.12
C TRP A 140 -33.74 -17.58 10.28
N ASP A 141 -34.37 -16.92 9.31
CA ASP A 141 -33.72 -15.89 8.48
C ASP A 141 -33.28 -14.69 9.31
N ALA A 142 -34.13 -14.21 10.24
CA ALA A 142 -33.77 -13.13 11.15
C ALA A 142 -32.57 -13.49 12.05
N VAL A 143 -32.54 -14.72 12.60
CA VAL A 143 -31.41 -15.20 13.43
C VAL A 143 -30.14 -15.31 12.59
N ARG A 144 -30.24 -15.86 11.38
CA ARG A 144 -29.12 -15.98 10.43
C ARG A 144 -28.57 -14.61 10.05
N MET A 145 -29.44 -13.64 9.75
CA MET A 145 -29.05 -12.28 9.40
C MET A 145 -28.44 -11.55 10.60
N GLY A 146 -29.00 -11.72 11.80
CA GLY A 146 -28.44 -11.20 13.04
C GLY A 146 -27.01 -11.70 13.29
N LEU A 147 -26.78 -13.01 13.09
CA LEU A 147 -25.44 -13.59 13.22
C LEU A 147 -24.46 -13.05 12.15
N ARG A 148 -24.93 -12.83 10.92
CA ARG A 148 -24.11 -12.16 9.88
C ARG A 148 -23.74 -10.73 10.26
N LEU A 149 -24.68 -9.95 10.80
CA LEU A 149 -24.42 -8.58 11.25
C LEU A 149 -23.39 -8.55 12.39
N VAL A 150 -23.46 -9.48 13.33
CA VAL A 150 -22.42 -9.67 14.37
C VAL A 150 -21.06 -9.96 13.72
N GLY A 151 -21.02 -10.84 12.71
CA GLY A 151 -19.82 -11.10 11.92
C GLY A 151 -19.26 -9.85 11.26
N LEU A 152 -20.10 -9.06 10.59
CA LEU A 152 -19.69 -7.81 9.93
C LEU A 152 -19.16 -6.77 10.93
N ALA A 153 -19.75 -6.67 12.13
CA ALA A 153 -19.24 -5.82 13.20
C ALA A 153 -17.83 -6.25 13.66
N PHE A 154 -17.59 -7.56 13.82
CA PHE A 154 -16.25 -8.08 14.11
C PHE A 154 -15.26 -7.82 12.98
N LEU A 155 -15.68 -7.95 11.73
CA LEU A 155 -14.84 -7.67 10.57
C LEU A 155 -14.46 -6.18 10.51
N LEU A 156 -15.42 -5.27 10.70
CA LEU A 156 -15.18 -3.83 10.75
C LEU A 156 -14.19 -3.49 11.86
N THR A 157 -14.39 -4.06 13.05
CA THR A 157 -13.48 -3.91 14.19
C THR A 157 -12.09 -4.44 13.85
N ALA A 158 -11.99 -5.60 13.19
CA ALA A 158 -10.71 -6.17 12.76
C ALA A 158 -9.96 -5.24 11.81
N VAL A 159 -10.63 -4.73 10.77
CA VAL A 159 -10.01 -3.84 9.78
C VAL A 159 -9.55 -2.54 10.44
N TRP A 160 -10.35 -1.99 11.36
CA TRP A 160 -9.99 -0.79 12.11
C TRP A 160 -8.75 -1.02 13.00
N GLN A 161 -8.76 -2.07 13.81
CA GLN A 161 -7.64 -2.38 14.72
C GLN A 161 -6.34 -2.69 13.95
N ILE A 162 -6.43 -3.49 12.89
CA ILE A 162 -5.27 -3.79 12.04
C ILE A 162 -4.75 -2.51 11.37
N ARG A 163 -5.63 -1.60 10.94
CA ARG A 163 -5.20 -0.31 10.37
C ARG A 163 -4.38 0.50 11.38
N ASP A 164 -4.83 0.59 12.62
CA ASP A 164 -4.15 1.35 13.66
C ASP A 164 -2.81 0.68 14.07
N GLN A 165 -2.78 -0.66 14.15
CA GLN A 165 -1.56 -1.45 14.37
C GLN A 165 -0.53 -1.22 13.26
N VAL A 166 -0.95 -1.29 11.99
CA VAL A 166 -0.11 -1.01 10.82
C VAL A 166 0.46 0.40 10.88
N ARG A 167 -0.37 1.41 11.17
CA ARG A 167 0.08 2.81 11.28
C ARG A 167 1.14 2.98 12.37
N THR A 168 0.92 2.37 13.52
CA THR A 168 1.87 2.41 14.64
C THR A 168 3.19 1.75 14.29
N GLN A 169 3.13 0.58 13.64
CA GLN A 169 4.32 -0.14 13.22
C GLN A 169 5.12 0.58 12.14
N VAL A 170 4.44 1.17 11.14
CA VAL A 170 5.11 1.94 10.08
C VAL A 170 5.74 3.21 10.64
N ALA A 171 5.06 3.90 11.56
CA ALA A 171 5.64 5.05 12.24
C ALA A 171 6.86 4.65 13.08
N GLY A 172 6.81 3.49 13.75
CA GLY A 172 7.90 2.98 14.59
C GLY A 172 9.09 2.41 13.82
N SER A 173 8.90 1.93 12.58
CA SER A 173 9.99 1.36 11.77
C SER A 173 10.90 2.42 11.16
N GLY A 174 10.43 3.66 11.00
CA GLY A 174 11.18 4.73 10.31
C GLY A 174 11.38 4.49 8.80
N ILE A 175 10.90 3.36 8.27
CA ILE A 175 11.03 2.98 6.85
C ILE A 175 9.86 3.54 6.06
N ILE A 176 10.14 4.38 5.07
CA ILE A 176 9.14 4.86 4.11
C ILE A 176 8.75 3.71 3.17
N LEU A 177 7.56 3.14 3.38
CA LEU A 177 7.07 2.05 2.56
C LEU A 177 6.70 2.51 1.15
N ARG A 178 7.24 1.84 0.14
CA ARG A 178 6.87 2.07 -1.27
C ARG A 178 5.71 1.14 -1.65
N PRO A 179 4.73 1.60 -2.44
CA PRO A 179 3.79 0.67 -3.08
C PRO A 179 4.59 -0.29 -3.95
N ALA A 180 4.37 -1.60 -3.77
CA ALA A 180 4.94 -2.60 -4.65
C ALA A 180 4.41 -2.34 -6.08
N ARG A 181 5.21 -1.65 -6.91
CA ARG A 181 4.98 -1.67 -8.36
C ARG A 181 4.93 -3.14 -8.74
N ARG A 182 3.87 -3.52 -9.48
CA ARG A 182 3.78 -4.78 -10.23
C ARG A 182 5.21 -5.11 -10.70
N ARG A 183 5.75 -6.25 -10.26
CA ARG A 183 6.97 -6.81 -10.87
C ARG A 183 6.66 -6.88 -12.36
N LEU A 184 7.12 -5.88 -13.12
CA LEU A 184 7.52 -6.14 -14.49
C LEU A 184 8.59 -7.22 -14.33
N GLU A 185 8.44 -8.32 -15.07
CA GLU A 185 9.47 -9.35 -15.15
C GLU A 185 10.85 -8.68 -15.19
N PRO A 186 11.89 -9.26 -14.56
CA PRO A 186 13.24 -8.81 -14.81
C PRO A 186 13.47 -8.92 -16.32
N LEU A 187 13.35 -7.79 -17.02
CA LEU A 187 13.88 -7.65 -18.36
C LEU A 187 15.36 -7.93 -18.20
N ASN A 188 15.78 -9.00 -18.86
CA ASN A 188 17.14 -9.51 -18.88
C ASN A 188 18.10 -8.34 -19.23
N LEU A 189 18.63 -7.67 -18.21
CA LEU A 189 19.51 -6.51 -18.31
C LEU A 189 20.95 -6.89 -18.68
N ALA A 190 21.20 -8.17 -18.98
CA ALA A 190 22.53 -8.68 -19.31
C ALA A 190 23.06 -8.28 -20.70
N ALA A 191 22.26 -7.63 -21.56
CA ALA A 191 22.61 -7.46 -22.97
C ALA A 191 23.12 -6.08 -23.38
N SER A 192 23.23 -5.08 -22.49
CA SER A 192 23.53 -3.70 -22.94
C SER A 192 24.37 -2.86 -21.98
N ALA A 193 25.14 -3.46 -21.08
CA ALA A 193 26.20 -2.74 -20.39
C ALA A 193 27.50 -2.84 -21.20
N PRO A 194 28.20 -1.73 -21.52
CA PRO A 194 29.55 -1.82 -22.08
C PRO A 194 30.46 -2.57 -21.08
N ALA A 195 30.97 -3.71 -21.55
CA ALA A 195 31.51 -4.82 -20.76
C ALA A 195 32.92 -4.58 -20.15
N LEU A 196 33.35 -3.35 -19.90
CA LEU A 196 34.74 -3.07 -19.49
C LEU A 196 34.95 -2.69 -18.01
N ALA A 197 33.89 -2.63 -17.18
CA ALA A 197 34.02 -2.46 -15.72
C ALA A 197 33.16 -3.42 -14.87
N ALA A 198 32.36 -4.29 -15.51
CA ALA A 198 31.37 -5.13 -14.84
C ALA A 198 31.93 -6.40 -14.20
N VAL A 199 33.12 -6.86 -14.59
CA VAL A 199 33.67 -8.16 -14.14
C VAL A 199 34.27 -8.10 -12.73
N ALA A 200 34.50 -6.90 -12.17
CA ALA A 200 35.07 -6.74 -10.83
C ALA A 200 34.04 -6.36 -9.73
N ARG A 201 32.76 -6.16 -10.07
CA ARG A 201 31.77 -5.52 -9.16
C ARG A 201 30.68 -6.44 -8.60
N ALA A 202 30.64 -7.71 -9.02
CA ALA A 202 29.56 -8.64 -8.67
C ALA A 202 29.67 -9.29 -7.27
N ASP A 203 30.78 -9.06 -6.55
CA ASP A 203 31.07 -9.71 -5.27
C ASP A 203 31.13 -8.74 -4.08
N LEU A 204 30.66 -7.49 -4.24
CA LEU A 204 30.73 -6.47 -3.20
C LEU A 204 29.41 -6.39 -2.40
N PRO A 205 29.47 -6.28 -1.06
CA PRO A 205 28.26 -6.18 -0.25
C PRO A 205 27.51 -4.86 -0.54
N SER A 206 26.18 -4.91 -0.52
CA SER A 206 25.34 -3.71 -0.57
C SER A 206 25.59 -2.82 0.65
N ALA A 207 25.42 -1.51 0.49
CA ALA A 207 25.65 -0.58 1.58
C ALA A 207 24.55 -0.71 2.65
N ASP A 208 24.93 -0.92 3.91
CA ASP A 208 24.03 -1.15 5.03
C ASP A 208 23.47 0.15 5.62
N ASP A 209 22.55 0.04 6.59
CA ASP A 209 21.92 1.23 7.19
C ASP A 209 22.90 2.08 8.01
N ASP A 210 23.93 1.47 8.59
CA ASP A 210 24.98 2.18 9.32
C ASP A 210 25.81 3.07 8.40
N PHE A 211 26.12 2.60 7.18
CA PHE A 211 26.69 3.43 6.13
C PHE A 211 25.81 4.64 5.81
N TRP A 212 24.51 4.41 5.59
CA TRP A 212 23.61 5.51 5.23
C TRP A 212 23.39 6.52 6.36
N LEU A 213 23.51 6.09 7.62
CA LEU A 213 23.53 6.98 8.78
C LEU A 213 24.80 7.83 8.82
N GLY A 214 25.96 7.24 8.52
CA GLY A 214 27.23 7.96 8.42
C GLY A 214 27.24 8.99 7.29
N VAL A 215 26.70 8.62 6.12
CA VAL A 215 26.59 9.53 4.96
C VAL A 215 25.56 10.64 5.20
N ALA A 216 24.43 10.35 5.86
CA ALA A 216 23.43 11.37 6.19
C ALA A 216 23.94 12.42 7.18
N ALA A 217 24.93 12.08 8.02
CA ALA A 217 25.55 13.00 8.96
C ALA A 217 26.43 14.07 8.30
N LEU A 218 26.74 13.93 7.00
CA LEU A 218 27.64 14.82 6.29
C LEU A 218 26.94 16.13 5.80
N GLY A 219 25.60 16.21 5.71
CA GLY A 219 24.80 17.47 5.49
C GLY A 219 24.23 17.67 4.07
N ASP A 220 24.15 18.89 3.50
CA ASP A 220 23.55 19.22 2.17
C ASP A 220 24.56 19.79 1.11
N GLY A 221 25.05 19.02 0.13
CA GLY A 221 25.94 19.56 -0.93
C GLY A 221 26.10 18.75 -2.24
N VAL A 222 25.96 17.42 -2.22
CA VAL A 222 26.28 16.48 -3.30
C VAL A 222 25.25 15.36 -3.33
N ALA A 223 24.89 14.86 -4.51
CA ALA A 223 24.00 13.70 -4.61
C ALA A 223 24.79 12.40 -4.68
N VAL A 224 24.53 11.48 -3.75
CA VAL A 224 25.16 10.15 -3.67
C VAL A 224 24.13 9.09 -4.02
N LEU A 225 24.42 8.26 -5.01
CA LEU A 225 23.57 7.17 -5.48
C LEU A 225 24.31 5.83 -5.27
N GLU A 226 23.70 4.89 -4.55
CA GLU A 226 24.25 3.53 -4.48
C GLU A 226 24.01 2.81 -5.81
N THR A 227 25.06 2.22 -6.37
CA THR A 227 25.02 1.55 -7.68
C THR A 227 25.54 0.10 -7.65
N THR A 228 25.68 -0.49 -6.46
CA THR A 228 26.09 -1.89 -6.30
C THR A 228 25.14 -2.85 -7.04
N ASP A 229 25.69 -3.86 -7.72
CA ASP A 229 24.97 -4.88 -8.51
C ASP A 229 24.05 -4.37 -9.63
N ALA A 230 24.35 -3.22 -10.23
CA ALA A 230 23.56 -2.62 -11.31
C ALA A 230 22.09 -2.30 -10.93
N VAL A 231 21.77 -2.28 -9.63
CA VAL A 231 20.47 -1.88 -9.10
C VAL A 231 20.66 -0.71 -8.16
N ALA A 232 20.21 0.47 -8.57
CA ALA A 232 20.22 1.63 -7.70
C ALA A 232 19.15 1.48 -6.60
N ARG A 233 19.60 1.37 -5.33
CA ARG A 233 18.72 1.08 -4.18
C ARG A 233 18.30 2.34 -3.42
N ARG A 234 19.20 3.31 -3.28
CA ARG A 234 18.99 4.51 -2.44
C ARG A 234 19.88 5.68 -2.91
N TRP A 235 19.39 6.90 -2.72
CA TRP A 235 20.19 8.12 -2.93
C TRP A 235 19.96 9.11 -1.79
N LEU A 236 20.97 9.94 -1.53
CA LEU A 236 20.96 10.99 -0.52
C LEU A 236 21.58 12.28 -1.07
N LEU A 237 21.23 13.40 -0.45
CA LEU A 237 21.98 14.65 -0.50
C LEU A 237 22.95 14.67 0.68
N VAL A 238 24.18 15.10 0.45
CA VAL A 238 25.32 14.97 1.37
C VAL A 238 26.18 16.23 1.31
N ASP A 239 26.49 16.94 2.40
CA ASP A 239 27.43 18.09 2.37
C ASP A 239 28.85 17.55 2.35
N GLY A 240 29.73 18.33 1.76
CA GLY A 240 31.13 17.97 1.66
C GLY A 240 31.58 17.68 0.23
N ASP A 241 32.88 17.62 0.06
CA ASP A 241 33.49 17.27 -1.21
C ASP A 241 33.53 15.75 -1.41
N LEU A 242 33.95 15.34 -2.60
CA LEU A 242 34.15 13.94 -2.95
C LEU A 242 35.06 13.21 -1.95
N ASP A 243 36.02 13.90 -1.33
CA ASP A 243 36.99 13.29 -0.43
C ASP A 243 36.36 12.98 0.95
N ALA A 244 35.45 13.83 1.42
CA ALA A 244 34.62 13.53 2.59
C ALA A 244 33.75 12.27 2.36
N VAL A 245 33.07 12.17 1.21
CA VAL A 245 32.27 10.98 0.84
C VAL A 245 33.16 9.73 0.75
N ARG A 246 34.35 9.84 0.15
CA ARG A 246 35.33 8.75 0.09
C ARG A 246 35.79 8.28 1.47
N SER A 247 36.02 9.21 2.39
CA SER A 247 36.46 8.88 3.76
C SER A 247 35.38 8.21 4.60
N ALA A 248 34.11 8.42 4.27
CA ALA A 248 32.96 7.85 4.96
C ALA A 248 32.48 6.50 4.38
N LEU A 249 33.01 6.10 3.22
CA LEU A 249 32.65 4.83 2.58
C LEU A 249 33.29 3.64 3.30
N PRO A 250 32.52 2.61 3.70
CA PRO A 250 33.09 1.37 4.15
C PRO A 250 33.83 0.70 2.99
N ALA A 251 34.86 -0.07 3.33
CA ALA A 251 35.63 -0.83 2.34
C ALA A 251 34.69 -1.71 1.50
N GLY A 252 34.76 -1.59 0.18
CA GLY A 252 33.96 -2.35 -0.78
C GLY A 252 32.60 -1.72 -1.18
N ALA A 253 32.16 -0.59 -0.63
CA ALA A 253 30.96 0.08 -1.12
C ALA A 253 31.23 0.85 -2.43
N VAL A 254 30.30 0.77 -3.39
CA VAL A 254 30.37 1.51 -4.67
C VAL A 254 29.22 2.50 -4.75
N VAL A 255 29.55 3.77 -4.64
CA VAL A 255 28.60 4.87 -4.85
C VAL A 255 28.99 5.73 -6.04
N THR A 256 27.98 6.24 -6.73
CA THR A 256 28.10 7.24 -7.77
C THR A 256 27.79 8.60 -7.16
N VAL A 257 28.77 9.51 -7.22
CA VAL A 257 28.68 10.86 -6.67
C VAL A 257 28.48 11.86 -7.80
N PHE A 258 27.41 12.65 -7.74
CA PHE A 258 27.11 13.72 -8.69
C PHE A 258 27.45 15.08 -8.08
N PRO A 259 28.47 15.80 -8.60
CA PRO A 259 29.00 17.02 -8.00
C PRO A 259 28.04 18.20 -8.05
N GLN A 260 27.09 18.20 -8.99
CA GLN A 260 26.00 19.17 -9.02
C GLN A 260 24.80 18.53 -8.31
N PRO A 261 24.30 19.04 -7.18
CA PRO A 261 23.13 18.46 -6.50
C PRO A 261 21.82 18.80 -7.24
N PRO A 262 20.75 18.00 -7.04
CA PRO A 262 19.39 18.35 -7.41
C PRO A 262 19.01 19.74 -6.92
N ALA A 263 18.49 20.57 -7.81
CA ALA A 263 18.16 21.96 -7.55
C ALA A 263 16.69 22.25 -7.87
N ALA A 264 16.17 23.36 -7.34
CA ALA A 264 14.86 23.89 -7.70
C ALA A 264 14.98 24.64 -9.04
N THR A 265 15.26 23.93 -10.12
CA THR A 265 15.40 24.50 -11.47
C THR A 265 14.09 24.45 -12.24
N GLU A 266 13.88 25.42 -13.12
CA GLU A 266 12.74 25.41 -14.03
C GLU A 266 12.84 24.21 -14.99
N THR A 267 11.71 23.53 -15.20
CA THR A 267 11.63 22.37 -16.11
C THR A 267 11.27 22.78 -17.54
N GLU A 268 10.82 24.02 -17.74
CA GLU A 268 10.38 24.52 -19.04
C GLU A 268 11.60 24.81 -19.93
N GLY A 269 11.64 24.22 -21.14
CA GLY A 269 12.78 24.35 -22.05
C GLY A 269 14.03 23.55 -21.67
N PHE A 270 14.03 22.84 -20.54
CA PHE A 270 15.16 21.99 -20.15
C PHE A 270 15.35 20.83 -21.15
N THR A 271 16.54 20.77 -21.75
CA THR A 271 16.94 19.68 -22.63
C THR A 271 18.19 19.04 -22.05
N PRO A 272 18.12 17.77 -21.59
CA PRO A 272 19.30 17.11 -21.07
C PRO A 272 20.31 16.83 -22.19
N PRO A 273 21.61 16.73 -21.87
CA PRO A 273 22.62 16.28 -22.83
C PRO A 273 22.25 14.88 -23.38
N PRO A 274 22.56 14.55 -24.64
CA PRO A 274 22.17 13.28 -25.24
C PRO A 274 22.85 12.11 -24.50
N ALA A 275 22.04 11.14 -24.07
CA ALA A 275 22.51 9.91 -23.42
C ALA A 275 21.54 8.75 -23.74
N GLU A 276 22.01 7.52 -23.64
CA GLU A 276 21.15 6.34 -23.81
C GLU A 276 20.17 6.17 -22.63
N GLU A 277 20.63 6.52 -21.42
CA GLU A 277 19.83 6.51 -20.20
C GLU A 277 20.26 7.64 -19.25
N TYR A 278 19.35 7.98 -18.32
CA TYR A 278 19.58 9.00 -17.30
C TYR A 278 19.19 8.50 -15.91
N TYR A 279 19.86 9.02 -14.89
CA TYR A 279 19.45 8.97 -13.49
C TYR A 279 18.60 10.20 -13.15
N GLY A 280 17.29 9.99 -12.99
CA GLY A 280 16.35 11.03 -12.57
C GLY A 280 16.19 11.05 -11.05
N LEU A 281 16.64 12.12 -10.42
CA LEU A 281 16.50 12.38 -8.99
C LEU A 281 15.43 13.45 -8.77
N LEU A 282 14.51 13.26 -7.83
CA LEU A 282 13.53 14.29 -7.44
C LEU A 282 13.22 14.25 -5.94
N GLU A 283 13.07 15.42 -5.33
CA GLU A 283 12.59 15.61 -3.96
C GLU A 283 11.16 16.14 -4.01
N ASP A 284 10.18 15.34 -3.58
CA ASP A 284 8.76 15.70 -3.62
C ASP A 284 8.21 15.65 -2.18
N ASP A 285 7.75 16.78 -1.66
CA ASP A 285 7.31 16.95 -0.26
C ASP A 285 8.32 16.42 0.80
N GLY A 286 9.63 16.59 0.54
CA GLY A 286 10.70 16.13 1.42
C GLY A 286 11.06 14.64 1.27
N ALA A 287 10.40 13.90 0.39
CA ALA A 287 10.76 12.54 0.04
C ALA A 287 11.72 12.51 -1.16
N LEU A 288 12.83 11.77 -1.05
CA LEU A 288 13.81 11.57 -2.13
C LEU A 288 13.39 10.40 -3.04
N TRP A 289 13.33 10.65 -4.34
CA TRP A 289 12.88 9.72 -5.38
C TRP A 289 13.94 9.54 -6.45
N TYR A 290 14.11 8.30 -6.90
CA TYR A 290 15.02 7.92 -7.97
C TYR A 290 14.28 7.12 -9.05
N GLN A 291 14.63 7.36 -10.31
CA GLN A 291 14.24 6.50 -11.42
C GLN A 291 15.27 6.56 -12.55
N THR A 292 15.54 5.43 -13.19
CA THR A 292 16.20 5.44 -14.51
C THR A 292 15.22 5.97 -15.55
N VAL A 293 15.63 6.96 -16.32
CA VAL A 293 14.82 7.64 -17.34
C VAL A 293 15.45 7.40 -18.70
N ARG A 294 14.67 6.86 -19.63
CA ARG A 294 15.08 6.77 -21.04
C ARG A 294 14.78 8.07 -21.78
N PRO A 295 15.45 8.38 -22.90
CA PRO A 295 15.21 9.60 -23.69
C PRO A 295 13.73 9.85 -23.99
N ASN A 296 12.99 8.81 -24.38
CA ASN A 296 11.55 8.90 -24.67
C ASN A 296 10.64 9.09 -23.44
N ARG A 297 11.20 9.11 -22.22
CA ARG A 297 10.49 9.31 -20.95
C ARG A 297 10.92 10.58 -20.20
N VAL A 298 11.83 11.37 -20.77
CA VAL A 298 12.32 12.63 -20.17
C VAL A 298 11.16 13.60 -19.94
N GLU A 299 10.28 13.81 -20.91
CA GLU A 299 9.13 14.73 -20.76
C GLU A 299 8.21 14.32 -19.60
N ALA A 300 7.95 13.02 -19.44
CA ALA A 300 7.11 12.51 -18.36
C ALA A 300 7.76 12.70 -16.98
N PHE A 301 9.09 12.57 -16.90
CA PHE A 301 9.85 12.91 -15.69
C PHE A 301 9.79 14.41 -15.39
N LEU A 302 10.04 15.26 -16.38
CA LEU A 302 10.00 16.73 -16.22
C LEU A 302 8.61 17.22 -15.79
N ALA A 303 7.55 16.63 -16.35
CA ALA A 303 6.17 16.94 -15.93
C ALA A 303 5.91 16.65 -14.44
N ARG A 304 6.54 15.60 -13.89
CA ARG A 304 6.50 15.29 -12.46
C ARG A 304 7.39 16.22 -11.64
N ALA A 305 8.59 16.52 -12.15
CA ALA A 305 9.55 17.41 -11.53
C ALA A 305 9.02 18.84 -11.30
N ARG A 306 8.02 19.29 -12.09
CA ARG A 306 7.32 20.57 -11.88
C ARG A 306 6.72 20.76 -10.49
N ARG A 307 6.37 19.68 -9.82
CA ARG A 307 5.80 19.70 -8.45
C ARG A 307 6.83 19.36 -7.38
N ALA A 308 8.02 18.92 -7.79
CA ALA A 308 9.10 18.58 -6.89
C ALA A 308 9.78 19.85 -6.37
N ARG A 309 10.25 19.79 -5.12
CA ARG A 309 11.04 20.84 -4.48
C ARG A 309 12.43 20.96 -5.12
N ARG A 310 13.06 19.83 -5.45
CA ARG A 310 14.37 19.75 -6.13
C ARG A 310 14.35 18.61 -7.12
N TRP A 311 15.09 18.72 -8.21
CA TRP A 311 15.25 17.60 -9.15
C TRP A 311 16.56 17.73 -9.93
N ALA A 312 17.00 16.62 -10.52
CA ALA A 312 18.07 16.59 -11.50
C ALA A 312 17.95 15.35 -12.40
N LEU A 313 18.60 15.42 -13.56
CA LEU A 313 18.65 14.36 -14.54
C LEU A 313 20.09 14.23 -15.05
N TYR A 314 20.80 13.20 -14.59
CA TYR A 314 22.20 12.98 -14.94
C TYR A 314 22.33 11.87 -15.98
N PRO A 315 23.17 12.00 -17.02
CA PRO A 315 23.53 10.87 -17.87
C PRO A 315 24.11 9.72 -17.05
N THR A 316 23.74 8.48 -17.36
CA THR A 316 24.32 7.31 -16.69
C THR A 316 25.83 7.15 -16.95
N GLU A 317 26.28 7.63 -18.11
CA GLU A 317 27.69 7.66 -18.51
C GLU A 317 28.35 9.03 -18.27
N SER A 318 27.79 9.85 -17.35
CA SER A 318 28.33 11.19 -17.12
C SER A 318 29.82 11.11 -16.72
N PRO A 319 30.73 11.81 -17.43
CA PRO A 319 32.16 11.82 -17.07
C PRO A 319 32.39 12.50 -15.70
N ASP A 320 31.43 13.29 -15.24
CA ASP A 320 31.46 13.98 -13.95
C ASP A 320 30.94 13.09 -12.80
N ALA A 321 30.41 11.91 -13.10
CA ALA A 321 29.97 10.95 -12.10
C ALA A 321 31.18 10.24 -11.51
N LEU A 322 31.48 10.54 -10.25
CA LEU A 322 32.65 10.02 -9.58
C LEU A 322 32.26 8.72 -8.86
N VAL A 323 32.84 7.61 -9.31
CA VAL A 323 32.73 6.34 -8.61
C VAL A 323 33.69 6.37 -7.44
N ALA A 324 33.16 6.34 -6.23
CA ALA A 324 33.96 6.19 -5.02
C ALA A 324 33.95 4.72 -4.61
N GLU A 325 35.14 4.12 -4.56
CA GLU A 325 35.44 2.75 -4.14
C GLU A 325 36.51 2.86 -3.05
N VAL A 326 36.22 2.37 -1.84
CA VAL A 326 37.23 2.25 -0.78
C VAL A 326 37.81 0.86 -0.84
N ARG A 327 39.11 0.79 -1.18
CA ARG A 327 39.91 -0.44 -1.18
C ARG A 327 40.50 -0.72 0.20
#